data_AF-A0A0A2WK36-F1
#
_entry.id   AF-A0A0A2WK36-F1
#
_cell.length_a   1.000
_cell.length_b   1.000
_cell.length_c   1.000
_cell.angle_alpha   90.00
_cell.angle_beta   90.00
_cell.angle_gamma   90.00
#
_symmetry.space_group_name_H-M   'P 1'
#
loop_
_entity.id
_entity.type
_entity.pdbx_description
1 polymer ?
#
loop_
_entity_poly.entity_id
_entity_poly.type
_entity_poly.pdbx_seq_one_letter_code
_entity_poly.pdbx_strand_id
1 'polypeptide(L)'
;MIDPKKIEQIARQVHESMPKGIREFGDDVEKKVRQVLQSQLTRLDLVSREEFDVQTQVLLRTREKLALLEQRLTELENREAPKDAE
;
A
#
# COMPACT_ATOMS: atom_id res chain seq x y z
N MET A 1 -3.68 -32.60 17.43
CA MET A 1 -3.37 -31.16 17.59
C MET A 1 -1.94 -31.07 18.07
N ILE A 2 -1.08 -30.33 17.37
CA ILE A 2 0.31 -30.16 17.80
C ILE A 2 0.31 -29.08 18.88
N ASP A 3 0.75 -29.44 20.09
CA ASP A 3 0.78 -28.52 21.22
C ASP A 3 1.87 -27.45 21.03
N PRO A 4 1.53 -26.15 21.06
CA PRO A 4 2.50 -25.06 20.88
C PRO A 4 3.61 -25.07 21.94
N LYS A 5 3.33 -25.58 23.15
CA LYS A 5 4.31 -25.73 24.23
C LYS A 5 5.41 -26.75 23.90
N LYS A 6 5.09 -27.83 23.17
CA LYS A 6 6.09 -28.83 22.75
C LYS A 6 7.00 -28.27 21.66
N ILE A 7 6.45 -27.49 20.75
CA ILE A 7 7.22 -26.80 19.71
C ILE A 7 8.19 -25.79 20.36
N GLU A 8 7.73 -25.04 21.36
CA GLU A 8 8.58 -24.07 22.07
C GLU A 8 9.72 -24.74 22.86
N GLN A 9 9.46 -25.87 23.51
CA GLN A 9 10.50 -26.63 24.22
C GLN A 9 11.56 -27.20 23.26
N ILE A 10 11.13 -27.72 22.10
CA ILE A 10 12.05 -28.20 21.06
C ILE A 10 12.87 -27.03 20.51
N ALA A 11 12.23 -25.87 20.26
CA ALA A 11 12.92 -24.67 19.80
C ALA A 11 13.97 -24.18 20.81
N ARG A 12 13.66 -24.17 22.11
CA ARG A 12 14.61 -23.81 23.18
C ARG A 12 15.76 -24.80 23.28
N GLN A 13 15.49 -26.10 23.28
CA GLN A 13 16.52 -27.13 23.40
C GLN A 13 17.46 -27.15 22.18
N VAL A 14 16.91 -26.93 20.98
CA VAL A 14 17.69 -26.77 19.74
C VAL A 14 18.52 -25.48 19.77
N HIS A 15 17.95 -24.39 20.29
CA HIS A 15 18.68 -23.14 20.47
C HIS A 15 19.82 -23.29 21.47
N GLU A 16 19.60 -23.90 22.64
CA GLU A 16 20.60 -24.13 23.70
C GLU A 16 21.70 -25.13 23.31
N SER A 17 21.40 -26.07 22.41
CA SER A 17 22.36 -27.07 21.93
C SER A 17 23.18 -26.59 20.72
N MET A 18 22.82 -25.46 20.10
CA MET A 18 23.56 -24.92 18.97
C MET A 18 24.90 -24.28 19.41
N PRO A 19 26.02 -24.57 18.73
CA PRO A 19 27.29 -23.88 18.92
C PRO A 19 27.15 -22.37 18.72
N LYS A 20 27.94 -21.57 19.45
CA LYS A 20 27.89 -20.08 19.37
C LYS A 20 27.94 -19.56 17.93
N GLY A 21 28.77 -20.17 17.07
CA GLY A 21 28.87 -19.79 15.66
C GLY A 21 27.60 -20.04 14.83
N ILE A 22 26.75 -20.99 15.19
CA ILE A 22 25.46 -21.22 14.49
C ILE A 22 24.39 -20.25 15.00
N ARG A 23 24.42 -19.88 16.29
CA ARG A 23 23.53 -18.82 16.81
C ARG A 23 23.84 -17.47 16.20
N GLU A 24 25.10 -17.06 16.20
CA GLU A 24 25.55 -15.81 15.59
C GLU A 24 25.24 -15.80 14.08
N PHE A 25 25.43 -16.93 13.40
CA PHE A 25 25.06 -17.07 12.00
C PHE A 25 23.53 -16.96 11.78
N GLY A 26 22.71 -17.53 12.66
CA GLY A 26 21.26 -17.40 12.61
C GLY A 26 20.80 -15.95 12.76
N ASP A 27 21.34 -15.24 13.74
CA ASP A 27 21.04 -13.83 13.99
C ASP A 27 21.48 -12.93 12.82
N ASP A 28 22.63 -13.20 12.22
CA ASP A 28 23.14 -12.44 11.06
C ASP A 28 22.33 -12.72 9.79
N VAL A 29 21.87 -13.96 9.60
CA VAL A 29 20.96 -14.32 8.50
C VAL A 29 19.60 -13.66 8.70
N GLU A 30 19.04 -13.67 9.91
CA GLU A 30 17.77 -12.99 10.22
C GLU A 30 17.87 -11.49 9.93
N LYS A 31 18.94 -10.83 10.38
CA LYS A 31 19.19 -9.41 10.10
C LYS A 31 19.29 -9.13 8.61
N LYS A 32 20.05 -9.93 7.86
CA LYS A 32 20.17 -9.79 6.39
C LYS A 32 18.84 -10.00 5.69
N VAL A 33 18.08 -11.03 6.07
CA VAL A 33 16.75 -11.30 5.50
C VAL A 33 15.80 -10.13 5.78
N ARG A 34 15.79 -9.59 7.00
CA ARG A 34 14.99 -8.42 7.37
C ARG A 34 15.37 -7.18 6.56
N GLN A 35 16.66 -6.93 6.39
CA GLN A 35 17.17 -5.78 5.64
C GLN A 35 16.86 -5.91 4.14
N VAL A 36 16.96 -7.12 3.57
CA VAL A 36 16.57 -7.40 2.19
C VAL A 36 15.06 -7.22 2.01
N LEU A 37 14.23 -7.77 2.90
CA LEU A 37 12.78 -7.59 2.83
C LEU A 37 12.38 -6.11 2.97
N GLN A 38 12.97 -5.37 3.89
CA GLN A 38 12.73 -3.94 4.02
C GLN A 38 13.13 -3.18 2.75
N SER A 39 14.32 -3.44 2.20
CA SER A 39 14.78 -2.75 0.99
C SER A 39 13.96 -3.13 -0.25
N GLN A 40 13.47 -4.38 -0.35
CA GLN A 40 12.58 -4.80 -1.42
C GLN A 40 11.18 -4.20 -1.26
N LEU A 41 10.66 -4.09 -0.03
CA LEU A 41 9.39 -3.41 0.24
C LEU A 41 9.48 -1.91 -0.07
N THR A 42 10.57 -1.23 0.28
CA THR A 42 10.79 0.18 -0.09
C THR A 42 10.97 0.38 -1.61
N ARG A 43 11.42 -0.65 -2.33
CA ARG A 43 11.56 -0.63 -3.80
C ARG A 43 10.28 -0.93 -4.56
N LEU A 44 9.31 -1.59 -3.91
CA LEU A 44 7.94 -1.56 -4.41
C LEU A 44 7.49 -0.12 -4.18
N ASP A 45 6.97 0.56 -5.22
CA ASP A 45 6.36 1.89 -5.12
C ASP A 45 5.11 1.80 -4.23
N LEU A 46 5.33 1.56 -2.94
CA LEU A 46 4.32 1.49 -1.91
C LEU A 46 3.91 2.92 -1.65
N VAL A 47 2.95 3.38 -2.46
CA VAL A 47 2.18 4.57 -2.15
C VAL A 47 1.62 4.35 -0.75
N SER A 48 1.99 5.23 0.18
CA SER A 48 1.49 5.11 1.54
C SER A 48 -0.03 5.18 1.48
N ARG A 49 -0.72 4.54 2.44
CA ARG A 49 -2.18 4.58 2.46
C ARG A 49 -2.71 6.03 2.51
N GLU A 50 -1.97 6.92 3.18
CA GLU A 50 -2.24 8.34 3.23
C GLU A 50 -2.14 9.02 1.85
N GLU A 51 -1.07 8.77 1.10
CA GLU A 51 -0.91 9.30 -0.26
C GLU A 51 -1.99 8.79 -1.22
N PHE A 52 -2.39 7.52 -1.08
CA PHE A 52 -3.49 6.94 -1.85
C PHE A 52 -4.83 7.64 -1.56
N ASP A 53 -5.11 7.88 -0.28
CA ASP A 53 -6.33 8.57 0.15
C ASP A 53 -6.35 10.03 -0.36
N VAL A 54 -5.22 10.73 -0.33
CA VAL A 54 -5.07 12.08 -0.90
C VAL A 54 -5.36 12.09 -2.40
N GLN A 55 -4.77 11.16 -3.17
CA GLN A 55 -5.01 11.07 -4.61
C GLN A 55 -6.48 10.77 -4.93
N THR A 56 -7.12 9.91 -4.13
CA THR A 56 -8.56 9.62 -4.24
C THR A 56 -9.40 10.89 -4.03
N GLN A 57 -9.08 11.70 -3.03
CA GLN A 57 -9.77 12.98 -2.80
C GLN A 57 -9.57 13.98 -3.94
N VAL A 58 -8.35 14.07 -4.48
CA VAL A 58 -8.06 14.92 -5.64
C VAL A 58 -8.89 14.49 -6.85
N LEU A 59 -8.98 13.18 -7.12
CA LEU A 59 -9.80 12.64 -8.20
C LEU A 59 -11.29 12.94 -8.00
N LEU A 60 -11.81 12.78 -6.79
CA LEU A 60 -13.21 13.11 -6.46
C LEU A 60 -13.52 14.57 -6.75
N ARG A 61 -12.69 15.50 -6.23
CA ARG A 61 -12.85 16.95 -6.49
C ARG A 61 -12.74 17.28 -7.98
N THR A 62 -11.90 16.58 -8.72
CA THR A 62 -11.74 16.80 -10.16
C THR A 62 -12.99 16.36 -10.91
N ARG A 63 -13.59 15.22 -10.56
CA ARG A 63 -14.88 14.77 -11.12
C ARG A 63 -16.00 15.75 -10.84
N GLU A 64 -16.09 16.27 -9.61
CA GLU A 64 -17.10 17.29 -9.25
C GLU A 64 -16.94 18.57 -10.09
N LYS A 65 -15.71 19.08 -10.22
CA LYS A 65 -15.43 20.26 -11.04
C LYS A 65 -15.72 20.01 -12.51
N LEU A 66 -15.41 18.82 -13.02
CA LEU A 66 -15.66 18.43 -14.40
C LEU A 66 -17.17 18.40 -14.68
N ALA A 67 -17.97 17.77 -13.81
CA ALA A 67 -19.43 17.76 -13.93
C ALA A 67 -20.03 19.18 -13.92
N LEU A 68 -19.51 20.08 -13.06
CA LEU A 68 -19.95 21.48 -13.04
C LEU A 68 -19.62 22.22 -14.34
N LEU A 69 -18.43 21.98 -14.91
CA LEU A 69 -18.02 22.57 -16.17
C LEU A 69 -18.86 22.04 -17.34
N GLU A 70 -19.13 20.74 -17.37
CA GLU A 70 -20.05 20.13 -18.35
C GLU A 70 -21.44 20.76 -18.27
N GLN A 71 -22.00 20.92 -17.07
CA GLN A 71 -23.29 21.58 -16.88
C GLN A 71 -23.27 23.02 -17.42
N ARG A 72 -22.24 23.80 -17.07
CA ARG A 72 -22.09 25.19 -17.56
C ARG A 72 -21.96 25.25 -19.07
N LEU A 73 -21.23 24.30 -19.68
CA LEU A 73 -21.10 24.21 -21.12
C LEU A 73 -22.45 23.94 -21.77
N THR A 74 -23.21 22.97 -21.26
CA THR A 74 -24.57 22.69 -21.74
C THR A 74 -25.50 23.89 -21.60
N GLU A 75 -25.43 24.62 -20.49
CA GLU A 75 -26.21 25.86 -20.29
C GLU A 75 -25.84 26.94 -21.32
N LEU A 76 -24.56 27.07 -21.68
CA LEU A 76 -24.10 28.02 -22.69
C LEU A 76 -24.51 27.60 -24.11
N GLU A 77 -24.32 26.31 -24.46
CA GLU A 77 -24.74 25.74 -25.75
C GLU A 77 -26.25 25.91 -25.97
N ASN A 78 -27.06 25.69 -24.93
CA ASN A 78 -28.51 25.90 -24.99
C ASN A 78 -28.93 27.37 -25.09
N ARG A 79 -28.08 28.31 -24.67
CA ARG A 79 -28.34 29.77 -24.79
C ARG A 79 -27.95 30.30 -26.16
N GLU A 80 -26.96 29.70 -26.82
CA GLU A 80 -26.50 30.07 -28.16
C GLU A 80 -27.19 29.28 -29.28
N ALA A 81 -27.98 28.25 -28.97
CA ALA A 81 -28.89 27.65 -29.94
C ALA A 81 -29.84 28.74 -30.49
N PRO A 82 -29.80 29.05 -31.80
CA PRO A 82 -30.56 30.16 -32.35
C PRO A 82 -32.05 29.92 -32.14
N LYS A 83 -32.72 30.92 -31.56
CA LYS A 83 -34.18 31.07 -31.60
C LYS A 83 -34.60 31.54 -33.00
N ASP A 84 -34.27 30.77 -34.02
CA ASP A 84 -34.72 30.93 -35.40
C ASP A 84 -34.83 29.47 -35.93
N ALA A 85 -35.97 28.89 -36.28
CA ALA A 85 -37.12 29.46 -36.95
C ALA A 85 -38.40 28.66 -36.64
N GLU A 86 -39.44 29.37 -36.18
CA GLU A 86 -40.84 29.11 -36.54
C GLU A 86 -41.42 30.43 -37.06
#